data_AF-A0A0X7JYV1-F1
#
_entry.id   AF-A0A0X7JYV1-F1
#
_cell.length_a   1.000
_cell.length_b   1.000
_cell.length_c   1.000
_cell.angle_alpha   90.00
_cell.angle_beta   90.00
_cell.angle_gamma   90.00
#
_symmetry.space_group_name_H-M   'P 1'
#
loop_
_entity.id
_entity.type
_entity.pdbx_description
1 polymer ?
#
loop_
_entity_poly.entity_id
_entity_poly.type
_entity_poly.pdbx_seq_one_letter_code
_entity_poly.pdbx_strand_id
1 'polypeptide(L)'
;MYTSLKILSLPQTIVTDCLAHEFYNNTYDYILLSYTWEDDAKKLSIFNDREFLNKCTAELDRFLLNSSNIKQKISPYISPEQAMVQRWMNKNSLGCAKLYRAGAYYEAVTLMKYNREFSYTSNLYLCGESFSVDAGWTEPCFRGAIDTVIHICNKTQALFNGGFSMQDYPAYKT
;
A
#
# COMPACT_ATOMS: atom_id res chain seq x y z
N MET A 1 -16.59 -4.00 33.67
CA MET A 1 -17.78 -3.83 32.81
C MET A 1 -17.41 -2.79 31.76
N TYR A 2 -16.79 -3.23 30.65
CA TYR A 2 -16.49 -2.33 29.54
C TYR A 2 -17.76 -2.20 28.73
N THR A 3 -18.50 -1.11 28.93
CA THR A 3 -19.45 -0.65 27.92
C THR A 3 -18.65 -0.35 26.68
N SER A 4 -18.64 -1.29 25.73
CA SER A 4 -18.35 -1.03 24.32
C SER A 4 -19.22 0.16 23.93
N LEU A 5 -18.59 1.33 23.86
CA LEU A 5 -19.20 2.48 23.22
C LEU A 5 -19.41 2.06 21.77
N LYS A 6 -20.65 1.80 21.39
CA LYS A 6 -20.99 1.42 20.02
C LYS A 6 -20.59 2.56 19.09
N ILE A 7 -19.47 2.39 18.38
CA ILE A 7 -19.02 3.24 17.25
C ILE A 7 -20.01 3.15 16.05
N LEU A 8 -21.14 2.45 16.21
CA LEU A 8 -22.18 2.27 15.19
C LEU A 8 -22.83 3.59 14.71
N SER A 9 -22.66 4.71 15.43
CA SER A 9 -23.16 6.02 15.02
C SER A 9 -22.20 6.82 14.13
N LEU A 10 -20.92 6.41 14.04
CA LEU A 10 -19.96 7.07 13.14
C LEU A 10 -19.97 6.40 11.76
N PRO A 11 -19.79 7.17 10.68
CA PRO A 11 -19.60 6.61 9.35
C PRO A 11 -18.44 5.62 9.32
N GLN A 12 -18.59 4.53 8.57
CA GLN A 12 -17.51 3.56 8.35
C GLN A 12 -16.36 4.15 7.52
N THR A 13 -16.65 5.15 6.69
CA THR A 13 -15.67 5.82 5.85
C THR A 13 -15.94 7.31 5.82
N ILE A 14 -14.89 8.12 5.93
CA ILE A 14 -14.95 9.57 5.70
C ILE A 14 -13.77 9.92 4.81
N VAL A 15 -14.05 10.63 3.72
CA VAL A 15 -13.04 11.22 2.85
C VAL A 15 -13.16 12.73 2.96
N THR A 16 -12.05 13.40 3.21
CA THR A 16 -11.99 14.82 3.56
C THR A 16 -10.73 15.45 3.01
N ASP A 17 -10.78 16.75 2.77
CA ASP A 17 -9.64 17.61 2.43
C ASP A 17 -8.80 18.05 3.67
N CYS A 18 -9.19 17.62 4.88
CA CYS A 18 -8.42 17.91 6.08
C CYS A 18 -7.20 16.98 6.21
N LEU A 19 -6.37 17.24 7.23
CA LEU A 19 -5.13 16.50 7.47
C LEU A 19 -5.30 14.98 7.62
N ALA A 20 -6.47 14.52 8.09
CA ALA A 20 -6.74 13.09 8.21
C ALA A 20 -6.92 12.40 6.84
N HIS A 21 -7.38 13.14 5.82
CA HIS A 21 -7.66 12.71 4.45
C HIS A 21 -8.68 11.58 4.33
N GLU A 22 -8.29 10.36 4.68
CA GLU A 22 -9.17 9.18 4.67
C GLU A 22 -9.22 8.55 6.04
N PHE A 23 -10.44 8.33 6.49
CA PHE A 23 -10.78 7.68 7.74
C PHE A 23 -11.57 6.41 7.45
N TYR A 24 -11.19 5.31 8.11
CA TYR A 24 -11.94 4.06 8.07
C TYR A 24 -12.17 3.53 9.49
N ASN A 25 -13.40 3.15 9.77
CA ASN A 25 -13.80 2.48 11.00
C ASN A 25 -14.44 1.15 10.65
N ASN A 26 -13.96 0.08 11.28
CA ASN A 26 -14.56 -1.24 11.15
C ASN A 26 -15.35 -1.61 12.41
N THR A 27 -16.17 -2.66 12.31
CA THR A 27 -16.90 -3.22 13.45
C THR A 27 -16.02 -3.93 14.48
N TYR A 28 -14.69 -3.94 14.30
CA TYR A 28 -13.74 -4.79 15.03
C TYR A 28 -12.77 -3.99 15.90
N ASP A 29 -13.23 -2.88 16.49
CA ASP A 29 -12.51 -2.07 17.48
C ASP A 29 -11.24 -1.35 16.97
N TYR A 30 -11.00 -1.31 15.65
CA TYR A 30 -9.87 -0.58 15.06
C TYR A 30 -10.32 0.58 14.18
N ILE A 31 -9.56 1.67 14.29
CA ILE A 31 -9.76 2.88 13.51
C ILE A 31 -8.49 3.13 12.69
N LEU A 32 -8.63 3.22 11.37
CA LEU A 32 -7.64 3.83 10.50
C LEU A 32 -7.94 5.33 10.46
N LEU A 33 -7.27 6.09 11.33
CA LEU A 33 -7.58 7.50 11.54
C LEU A 33 -7.21 8.37 10.33
N SER A 34 -6.13 8.00 9.65
CA SER A 34 -5.61 8.72 8.49
C SER A 34 -4.86 7.77 7.57
N TYR A 35 -5.21 7.81 6.29
CA TYR A 35 -4.48 7.16 5.21
C TYR A 35 -4.18 8.17 4.11
N THR A 36 -2.89 8.36 3.82
CA THR A 36 -2.40 9.41 2.92
C THR A 36 -1.28 8.91 2.01
N TRP A 37 -1.19 9.54 0.84
CA TRP A 37 -0.21 9.24 -0.20
C TRP A 37 0.56 10.52 -0.55
N GLU A 38 1.73 10.35 -1.16
CA GLU A 38 2.46 11.43 -1.85
C GLU A 38 2.62 12.70 -1.01
N ASP A 39 2.18 13.85 -1.52
CA ASP A 39 2.36 15.16 -0.88
C ASP A 39 1.61 15.26 0.45
N ASP A 40 0.48 14.61 0.63
CA ASP A 40 -0.26 14.65 1.90
C ASP A 40 0.47 13.88 3.00
N ALA A 41 1.03 12.71 2.66
CA ALA A 41 1.89 11.97 3.58
C ALA A 41 3.15 12.79 3.95
N LYS A 42 3.71 13.53 2.98
CA LYS A 42 4.88 14.39 3.19
C LYS A 42 4.58 15.62 4.06
N LYS A 43 3.41 16.25 3.90
CA LYS A 43 2.98 17.36 4.78
C LYS A 43 2.91 16.89 6.24
N LEU A 44 2.50 15.64 6.46
CA LEU A 44 2.31 15.07 7.79
C LEU A 44 3.61 14.52 8.40
N SER A 45 4.65 14.28 7.60
CA SER A 45 5.91 13.72 8.08
C SER A 45 6.72 14.67 8.97
N ILE A 46 6.37 15.95 9.01
CA ILE A 46 7.02 16.95 9.89
C ILE A 46 6.66 16.77 11.37
N PHE A 47 5.55 16.08 11.66
CA PHE A 47 5.05 15.88 13.02
C PHE A 47 5.55 14.54 13.57
N ASN A 48 5.86 14.52 14.87
CA ASN A 48 6.03 13.25 15.58
C ASN A 48 4.68 12.53 15.73
N ASP A 49 4.70 11.26 16.11
CA ASP A 49 3.51 10.40 16.11
C ASP A 49 2.39 10.94 17.00
N ARG A 50 2.74 11.48 18.17
CA ARG A 50 1.76 12.03 19.11
C ARG A 50 1.16 13.33 18.60
N GLU A 51 1.99 14.21 18.03
CA GLU A 51 1.53 15.45 17.41
C GLU A 51 0.62 15.17 16.20
N PHE A 52 1.01 14.23 15.34
CA PHE A 52 0.24 13.78 14.20
C PHE A 52 -1.14 13.28 14.61
N LEU A 53 -1.17 12.36 15.59
CA LEU A 53 -2.41 11.78 16.09
C LEU A 53 -3.34 12.86 16.67
N ASN A 54 -2.80 13.74 17.51
CA ASN A 54 -3.57 14.82 18.14
C ASN A 54 -4.18 15.77 17.11
N LYS A 55 -3.41 16.13 16.06
CA LYS A 55 -3.88 17.00 14.98
C LYS A 55 -4.98 16.36 14.16
N CYS A 56 -4.79 15.12 13.72
CA CYS A 56 -5.80 14.39 12.93
C CYS A 56 -7.09 14.22 13.74
N THR A 57 -6.98 13.86 15.01
CA THR A 57 -8.12 13.70 15.92
C THR A 57 -8.87 15.02 16.12
N ALA A 58 -8.16 16.13 16.36
CA ALA A 58 -8.77 17.43 16.56
C ALA A 58 -9.49 17.96 15.31
N GLU A 59 -8.91 17.76 14.11
CA GLU A 59 -9.56 18.14 12.85
C GLU A 59 -10.82 17.30 12.58
N LEU A 60 -10.77 15.99 12.82
CA LEU A 60 -11.95 15.14 12.68
C LEU A 60 -13.03 15.49 13.69
N ASP A 61 -12.68 15.74 14.96
CA ASP A 61 -13.64 16.25 15.95
C ASP A 61 -14.31 17.54 15.48
N ARG A 62 -13.53 18.50 14.98
CA ARG A 62 -14.04 19.77 14.44
C ARG A 62 -14.99 19.53 13.28
N PHE A 63 -14.64 18.67 12.34
CA PHE A 63 -15.47 18.35 11.18
C PHE A 63 -16.77 17.66 11.59
N LEU A 64 -16.69 16.60 12.39
CA LEU A 64 -17.83 15.79 12.81
C LEU A 64 -18.82 16.57 13.68
N LEU A 65 -18.34 17.47 14.55
CA LEU A 65 -19.20 18.35 15.34
C LEU A 65 -19.98 19.35 14.48
N ASN A 66 -19.39 19.80 13.37
CA ASN A 66 -20.03 20.75 12.45
C ASN A 66 -20.94 20.07 11.41
N SER A 67 -20.92 18.74 11.32
CA SER A 67 -21.85 18.00 10.45
C SER A 67 -23.31 18.17 10.92
N SER A 68 -24.26 18.21 9.99
CA SER A 68 -25.68 18.34 10.34
C SER A 68 -26.27 17.07 10.97
N ASN A 69 -25.68 15.91 10.67
CA ASN A 69 -26.21 14.58 10.95
C ASN A 69 -25.42 13.77 12.00
N ILE A 70 -24.11 14.00 12.22
CA ILE A 70 -23.31 13.21 13.17
C ILE A 70 -23.20 13.92 14.52
N LYS A 71 -22.73 15.18 14.51
CA LYS A 71 -22.61 16.07 15.69
C LYS A 71 -21.95 15.44 16.92
N GLN A 72 -20.97 14.55 16.70
CA GLN A 72 -20.28 13.80 17.76
C GLN A 72 -18.78 13.84 17.54
N LYS A 73 -18.02 13.78 18.64
CA LYS A 73 -16.56 13.67 18.59
C LYS A 73 -16.14 12.23 18.34
N ILE A 74 -14.99 12.07 17.69
CA ILE A 74 -14.31 10.78 17.56
C ILE A 74 -13.26 10.57 18.65
N SER A 75 -12.72 11.65 19.23
CA SER A 75 -11.70 11.57 20.28
C SER A 75 -12.01 10.63 21.46
N PRO A 76 -13.27 10.42 21.92
CA PRO A 76 -13.56 9.46 22.98
C PRO A 76 -13.30 7.99 22.59
N TYR A 77 -13.20 7.69 21.29
CA TYR A 77 -12.97 6.35 20.75
C TYR A 77 -11.51 6.11 20.35
N ILE A 78 -10.65 7.11 20.47
CA ILE A 78 -9.23 7.02 20.11
C ILE A 78 -8.43 6.86 21.39
N SER A 79 -7.62 5.81 21.47
CA SER A 79 -6.67 5.58 22.56
C SER A 79 -5.26 5.97 22.12
N PRO A 80 -4.73 7.14 22.55
CA PRO A 80 -3.42 7.60 22.11
C PRO A 80 -2.28 6.64 22.49
N GLU A 81 -2.41 5.95 23.61
CA GLU A 81 -1.40 5.01 24.11
C GLU A 81 -1.38 3.68 23.33
N GLN A 82 -2.41 3.41 22.52
CA GLN A 82 -2.49 2.23 21.63
C GLN A 82 -2.35 2.60 20.15
N ALA A 83 -2.19 3.89 19.84
CA ALA A 83 -2.09 4.36 18.47
C ALA A 83 -0.74 4.01 17.86
N MET A 84 -0.74 3.67 16.57
CA MET A 84 0.46 3.39 15.78
C MET A 84 0.45 4.27 14.52
N VAL A 85 1.61 4.83 14.19
CA VAL A 85 1.81 5.59 12.94
C VAL A 85 2.85 4.87 12.08
N GLN A 86 2.41 4.30 10.97
CA GLN A 86 3.32 3.69 9.99
C GLN A 86 3.70 4.70 8.91
N ARG A 87 4.99 5.03 8.82
CA ARG A 87 5.56 5.83 7.72
C ARG A 87 6.42 4.96 6.82
N TRP A 88 5.99 4.80 5.58
CA TRP A 88 6.72 4.03 4.56
C TRP A 88 7.97 4.74 4.02
N MET A 89 8.05 6.06 4.15
CA MET A 89 9.28 6.81 3.92
C MET A 89 10.26 6.59 5.08
N ASN A 90 10.86 5.40 5.16
CA ASN A 90 11.85 5.02 6.16
C ASN A 90 13.07 4.35 5.50
N LYS A 91 14.12 4.11 6.28
CA LYS A 91 15.39 3.54 5.81
C LYS A 91 15.29 2.15 5.16
N ASN A 92 14.23 1.39 5.44
CA ASN A 92 14.08 0.02 4.96
C ASN A 92 13.26 -0.06 3.67
N SER A 93 12.25 0.79 3.53
CA SER A 93 11.28 0.72 2.43
C SER A 93 11.42 1.87 1.43
N LEU A 94 11.96 3.02 1.85
CA LEU A 94 12.20 4.20 1.00
C LEU A 94 10.96 4.74 0.25
N GLY A 95 9.76 4.28 0.62
CA GLY A 95 8.51 4.50 -0.09
C GLY A 95 7.50 3.38 0.21
N CYS A 96 6.22 3.62 -0.07
CA CYS A 96 5.17 2.60 0.14
C CYS A 96 5.04 1.64 -1.03
N ALA A 97 5.16 2.16 -2.25
CA ALA A 97 5.08 1.41 -3.49
C ALA A 97 5.67 2.23 -4.64
N LYS A 98 6.03 1.59 -5.74
CA LYS A 98 6.35 2.30 -6.98
C LYS A 98 5.09 2.89 -7.61
N LEU A 99 5.12 4.18 -7.92
CA LEU A 99 4.16 4.82 -8.82
C LEU A 99 4.94 5.54 -9.92
N TYR A 100 4.81 5.07 -11.17
CA TYR A 100 5.56 5.66 -12.27
C TYR A 100 4.88 6.94 -12.77
N ARG A 101 5.69 7.93 -13.15
CA ARG A 101 5.23 9.22 -13.68
C ARG A 101 5.01 9.13 -15.19
N ALA A 102 4.39 10.17 -15.74
CA ALA A 102 4.24 10.31 -17.18
C ALA A 102 5.62 10.16 -17.88
N GLY A 103 5.67 9.34 -18.93
CA GLY A 103 6.90 9.03 -19.67
C GLY A 103 7.66 7.79 -19.18
N ALA A 104 7.43 7.30 -17.95
CA ALA A 104 8.17 6.17 -17.38
C ALA A 104 7.58 4.78 -17.70
N TYR A 105 6.55 4.71 -18.54
CA TYR A 105 5.88 3.44 -18.89
C TYR A 105 6.84 2.43 -19.52
N TYR A 106 7.64 2.86 -20.50
CA TYR A 106 8.56 1.97 -21.21
C TYR A 106 9.68 1.45 -20.31
N GLU A 107 10.13 2.25 -19.35
CA GLU A 107 11.09 1.82 -18.34
C GLU A 107 10.48 0.75 -17.44
N ALA A 108 9.25 0.96 -16.96
CA ALA A 108 8.52 -0.03 -16.16
C ALA A 108 8.30 -1.35 -16.91
N VAL A 109 7.91 -1.30 -18.19
CA VAL A 109 7.76 -2.49 -19.04
C VAL A 109 9.09 -3.19 -19.27
N THR A 110 10.18 -2.43 -19.44
CA THR A 110 11.53 -2.99 -19.62
C THR A 110 11.99 -3.76 -18.38
N LEU A 111 11.74 -3.22 -17.19
CA LEU A 111 12.02 -3.92 -15.93
C LEU A 111 11.15 -5.19 -15.79
N MET A 112 9.88 -5.10 -16.15
CA MET A 112 8.93 -6.22 -16.05
C MET A 112 9.32 -7.40 -16.95
N LYS A 113 9.85 -7.13 -18.15
CA LYS A 113 10.31 -8.17 -19.09
C LYS A 113 11.76 -8.60 -18.89
N TYR A 114 12.46 -8.06 -17.88
CA TYR A 114 13.89 -8.26 -17.71
C TYR A 114 14.27 -9.73 -17.60
N ASN A 115 13.55 -10.51 -16.79
CA ASN A 115 13.87 -11.92 -16.58
C ASN A 115 13.77 -12.72 -17.89
N ARG A 116 12.75 -12.43 -18.70
CA ARG A 116 12.59 -13.04 -20.01
C ARG A 116 13.73 -12.73 -20.97
N GLU A 117 14.20 -11.49 -21.00
CA GLU A 117 15.11 -11.01 -22.03
C GLU A 117 16.60 -11.07 -21.65
N PHE A 118 16.93 -11.03 -20.36
CA PHE A 118 18.32 -10.82 -19.92
C PHE A 118 18.80 -11.76 -18.81
N SER A 119 17.92 -12.35 -17.98
CA SER A 119 18.37 -13.15 -16.82
C SER A 119 19.25 -14.34 -17.18
N TYR A 120 19.03 -14.95 -18.36
CA TYR A 120 19.77 -16.12 -18.81
C TYR A 120 21.26 -15.85 -19.08
N THR A 121 21.64 -14.61 -19.38
CA THR A 121 23.03 -14.17 -19.52
C THR A 121 23.56 -13.51 -18.27
N SER A 122 22.76 -12.67 -17.60
CA SER A 122 23.21 -11.86 -16.47
C SER A 122 23.32 -12.64 -15.15
N ASN A 123 22.59 -13.75 -15.01
CA ASN A 123 22.33 -14.45 -13.75
C ASN A 123 21.72 -13.55 -12.66
N LEU A 124 21.12 -12.42 -13.06
CA LEU A 124 20.33 -11.55 -12.21
C LEU A 124 18.85 -11.81 -12.48
N TYR A 125 18.06 -11.85 -11.42
CA TYR A 125 16.61 -12.01 -11.49
C TYR A 125 15.94 -10.90 -10.70
N LEU A 126 14.91 -10.32 -11.28
CA LEU A 126 14.16 -9.22 -10.69
C LEU A 126 12.77 -9.72 -10.27
N CYS A 127 12.41 -9.49 -9.01
CA CYS A 127 11.08 -9.77 -8.49
C CYS A 127 10.66 -8.74 -7.43
N GLY A 128 9.36 -8.60 -7.24
CA GLY A 128 8.78 -7.57 -6.39
C GLY A 128 8.05 -6.51 -7.22
N GLU A 129 7.13 -5.80 -6.57
CA GLU A 129 6.25 -4.84 -7.24
C GLU A 129 7.00 -3.72 -7.97
N SER A 130 8.16 -3.30 -7.46
CA SER A 130 9.01 -2.27 -8.07
C SER A 130 9.45 -2.58 -9.50
N PHE A 131 9.41 -3.84 -9.93
CA PHE A 131 9.77 -4.25 -11.29
C PHE A 131 8.55 -4.46 -12.19
N SER A 132 7.33 -4.18 -11.72
CA SER A 132 6.09 -4.39 -12.50
C SER A 132 5.40 -3.08 -12.88
N VAL A 133 4.40 -3.15 -13.76
CA VAL A 133 3.59 -1.99 -14.18
C VAL A 133 2.42 -1.72 -13.22
N ASP A 134 2.06 -2.68 -12.37
CA ASP A 134 0.92 -2.64 -11.47
C ASP A 134 1.35 -2.62 -10.00
N ALA A 135 2.41 -1.86 -9.70
CA ALA A 135 2.86 -1.61 -8.34
C ALA A 135 1.79 -0.91 -7.47
N GLY A 136 1.91 -1.02 -6.15
CA GLY A 136 0.88 -0.72 -5.16
C GLY A 136 0.09 -1.95 -4.71
N TRP A 137 0.40 -3.13 -5.26
CA TRP A 137 -0.37 -4.35 -5.05
C TRP A 137 0.54 -5.53 -4.69
N THR A 138 0.01 -6.50 -3.96
CA THR A 138 0.75 -7.73 -3.63
C THR A 138 0.85 -8.67 -4.84
N GLU A 139 -0.11 -8.62 -5.75
CA GLU A 139 -0.16 -9.45 -6.95
C GLU A 139 1.13 -9.41 -7.80
N PRO A 140 1.71 -8.24 -8.17
CA PRO A 140 2.98 -8.19 -8.89
C PRO A 140 4.17 -8.74 -8.11
N CYS A 141 4.15 -8.70 -6.77
CA CYS A 141 5.19 -9.35 -5.98
C CYS A 141 5.17 -10.86 -6.20
N PHE A 142 4.00 -11.49 -6.11
CA PHE A 142 3.86 -12.93 -6.32
C PHE A 142 4.11 -13.32 -7.77
N ARG A 143 3.56 -12.57 -8.73
CA ARG A 143 3.79 -12.80 -10.15
C ARG A 143 5.27 -12.73 -10.50
N GLY A 144 5.97 -11.70 -10.03
CA GLY A 144 7.42 -11.56 -10.23
C GLY A 144 8.24 -12.65 -9.54
N ALA A 145 7.80 -13.13 -8.38
CA ALA A 145 8.45 -14.25 -7.70
C ALA A 145 8.30 -15.56 -8.50
N ILE A 146 7.10 -15.87 -8.98
CA ILE A 146 6.83 -17.04 -9.84
C ILE A 146 7.64 -16.93 -11.13
N ASP A 147 7.64 -15.76 -11.76
CA ASP A 147 8.41 -15.47 -12.97
C ASP A 147 9.90 -15.76 -12.79
N THR A 148 10.50 -15.24 -11.70
CA THR A 148 11.89 -15.52 -11.34
C THR A 148 12.14 -17.01 -11.18
N VAL A 149 11.27 -17.74 -10.48
CA VAL A 149 11.43 -19.20 -10.29
C VAL A 149 11.37 -19.94 -11.61
N ILE A 150 10.43 -19.60 -12.51
CA ILE A 150 10.35 -20.19 -13.85
C ILE A 150 11.67 -19.99 -14.60
N HIS A 151 12.22 -18.77 -14.59
CA HIS A 151 13.46 -18.47 -15.29
C HIS A 151 14.69 -19.15 -14.66
N ILE A 152 14.75 -19.29 -13.33
CA ILE A 152 15.79 -20.07 -12.64
C ILE A 152 15.69 -21.55 -13.05
N CYS A 153 14.50 -22.15 -12.99
CA CYS A 153 14.27 -23.54 -13.40
C CYS A 153 14.67 -23.78 -14.85
N ASN A 154 14.32 -22.88 -15.75
CA ASN A 154 14.72 -22.97 -17.16
C ASN A 154 16.25 -22.89 -17.31
N LYS A 155 16.92 -21.99 -16.58
CA LYS A 155 18.38 -21.85 -16.62
C LYS A 155 19.09 -23.09 -16.07
N THR A 156 18.55 -23.71 -15.01
CA THR A 156 19.11 -24.92 -14.39
C THR A 156 18.68 -26.21 -15.07
N GLN A 157 17.91 -26.12 -16.17
CA GLN A 157 17.38 -27.28 -16.90
C GLN A 157 16.50 -28.19 -16.03
N ALA A 158 15.80 -27.59 -15.07
CA ALA A 158 14.84 -28.32 -14.25
C ALA A 158 13.65 -28.80 -15.10
N LEU A 159 13.11 -29.96 -14.74
CA LEU A 159 11.90 -30.49 -15.35
C LEU A 159 10.68 -29.82 -14.72
N PHE A 160 9.89 -29.12 -15.53
CA PHE A 160 8.62 -28.56 -15.08
C PHE A 160 7.56 -29.67 -14.97
N ASN A 161 6.78 -29.64 -13.88
CA ASN A 161 5.68 -30.59 -13.68
C ASN A 161 4.43 -30.17 -14.48
N GLY A 162 3.59 -31.15 -14.82
CA GLY A 162 2.28 -30.89 -15.41
C GLY A 162 2.29 -30.54 -16.90
N GLY A 163 3.40 -30.79 -17.60
CA GLY A 163 3.51 -30.57 -19.04
C GLY A 163 3.83 -29.13 -19.46
N PHE A 164 4.02 -28.22 -18.51
CA PHE A 164 4.44 -26.84 -18.79
C PHE A 164 5.82 -26.81 -19.48
N SER A 165 5.97 -25.94 -20.47
CA SER A 165 7.25 -25.57 -21.05
C SER A 165 7.37 -24.06 -21.23
N MET A 166 8.57 -23.59 -21.56
CA MET A 166 8.76 -22.17 -21.91
C MET A 166 7.99 -21.73 -23.16
N GLN A 167 7.42 -22.65 -23.95
CA GLN A 167 6.51 -22.30 -25.04
C GLN A 167 5.13 -21.86 -24.53
N ASP A 168 4.71 -22.34 -23.35
CA ASP A 168 3.46 -21.95 -22.69
C ASP A 168 3.58 -20.61 -21.94
N TYR A 169 4.82 -20.14 -21.73
CA TYR A 169 5.09 -18.93 -20.98
C TYR A 169 4.47 -17.69 -21.69
N PRO A 170 3.73 -16.83 -20.97
CA PRO A 170 3.04 -15.69 -21.57
C PRO A 170 3.96 -14.77 -22.36
N ALA A 171 3.57 -14.45 -23.59
CA ALA A 171 4.24 -13.44 -24.41
C ALA A 171 3.28 -12.28 -24.69
N TYR A 172 3.73 -11.05 -24.47
CA TYR A 172 3.03 -9.88 -24.98
C TYR A 172 2.95 -9.95 -26.50
N LYS A 173 1.75 -9.70 -27.05
CA LYS A 173 1.60 -9.44 -28.48
C LYS A 173 2.30 -8.12 -28.77
N THR A 174 3.30 -8.18 -29.64
CA THR A 174 3.91 -7.01 -30.27
C THR A 174 2.98 -6.41 -31.31
#